data_AF-A0A3D4UIV0-F1
#
_entry.id   AF-A0A3D4UIV0-F1
#
_cell.length_a   1.000
_cell.length_b   1.000
_cell.length_c   1.000
_cell.angle_alpha   90.00
_cell.angle_beta   90.00
_cell.angle_gamma   90.00
#
_symmetry.space_group_name_H-M   'P 1'
#
loop_
_entity.id
_entity.type
_entity.pdbx_description
1 polymer ?
#
loop_
_entity_poly.entity_id
_entity_poly.type
_entity_poly.pdbx_seq_one_letter_code
_entity_poly.pdbx_strand_id
1 'polypeptide(L)'
;DFSGMTLHRDAVELLADPAIDAVSVCTHTDTHVDLAIEALRAGKHVLVEKPIAIDPAQVQRLADEASKHALVCMPAMCMRYWPAWVKLHEMIRAEEYGRVRSAEFHRMGSRPGWAEDFYADEARSGGALYDLHIHDTDFIVHCFGLPRSVSTSGDGLHLSTIYHYDHDRDQGPVHVLAQGAWDHQASVGFRMRCTVVCDRATLDFDISREDQLIVHRGEESVPVDVGSLSGYDGEVRAMLEAIAGNANAMRASIGDAAQTARVLDTERVSMQNGQTATIER
;
A
#
# COMPACT_ATOMS: atom_id res chain seq x y z
N ASP A 1 -4.73 -24.36 -9.17
CA ASP A 1 -5.63 -25.33 -9.83
C ASP A 1 -7.04 -24.74 -9.74
N PHE A 2 -7.65 -24.46 -10.89
CA PHE A 2 -8.98 -23.84 -10.99
C PHE A 2 -10.07 -24.83 -11.42
N SER A 3 -9.77 -26.14 -11.41
CA SER A 3 -10.67 -27.19 -11.94
C SER A 3 -12.04 -27.29 -11.26
N GLY A 4 -12.18 -26.75 -10.04
CA GLY A 4 -13.45 -26.66 -9.30
C GLY A 4 -14.15 -25.31 -9.38
N MET A 5 -13.64 -24.35 -10.15
CA MET A 5 -14.22 -23.01 -10.26
C MET A 5 -15.02 -22.86 -11.56
N THR A 6 -16.16 -22.18 -11.49
CA THR A 6 -16.89 -21.73 -12.69
C THR A 6 -16.05 -20.68 -13.40
N LEU A 7 -15.77 -20.89 -14.69
CA LEU A 7 -15.03 -19.95 -15.52
C LEU A 7 -16.00 -19.19 -16.43
N HIS A 8 -15.82 -17.87 -16.50
CA HIS A 8 -16.52 -16.99 -17.42
C HIS A 8 -15.55 -16.54 -18.51
N ARG A 9 -16.05 -16.22 -19.72
CA ARG A 9 -15.17 -15.85 -20.84
C ARG A 9 -14.67 -14.42 -20.76
N ASP A 10 -15.44 -13.55 -20.14
CA ASP A 10 -15.11 -12.15 -19.95
C ASP A 10 -15.73 -11.59 -18.66
N ALA A 11 -15.33 -10.36 -18.33
CA ALA A 11 -15.82 -9.66 -17.14
C ALA A 11 -17.33 -9.38 -17.22
N VAL A 12 -17.89 -9.16 -18.41
CA VAL A 12 -19.32 -8.86 -18.57
C VAL A 12 -20.17 -10.06 -18.18
N GLU A 13 -19.83 -11.26 -18.66
CA GLU A 13 -20.48 -12.51 -18.26
C GLU A 13 -20.35 -12.76 -16.76
N LEU A 14 -19.18 -12.51 -16.17
CA LEU A 14 -18.93 -12.68 -14.73
C LEU A 14 -19.76 -11.72 -13.89
N LEU A 15 -19.77 -10.43 -14.23
CA LEU A 15 -20.48 -9.39 -13.47
C LEU A 15 -22.00 -9.52 -13.58
N ALA A 16 -22.50 -10.15 -14.65
CA ALA A 16 -23.92 -10.45 -14.81
C ALA A 16 -24.39 -11.67 -13.98
N ASP A 17 -23.49 -12.49 -13.43
CA ASP A 17 -23.87 -13.68 -12.67
C ASP A 17 -24.48 -13.28 -11.31
N PRO A 18 -25.76 -13.62 -11.04
CA PRO A 18 -26.41 -13.28 -9.77
C PRO A 18 -25.87 -14.10 -8.58
N ALA A 19 -25.10 -15.17 -8.80
CA ALA A 19 -24.50 -15.97 -7.74
C ALA A 19 -23.21 -15.35 -7.17
N ILE A 20 -22.69 -14.28 -7.77
CA ILE A 20 -21.47 -13.58 -7.33
C ILE A 20 -21.87 -12.31 -6.57
N ASP A 21 -21.48 -12.20 -5.30
CA ASP A 21 -21.73 -11.00 -4.49
C ASP A 21 -20.57 -10.00 -4.51
N ALA A 22 -19.34 -10.51 -4.66
CA ALA A 22 -18.11 -9.72 -4.57
C ALA A 22 -17.10 -10.15 -5.63
N VAL A 23 -16.28 -9.20 -6.09
CA VAL A 23 -15.21 -9.44 -7.07
C VAL A 23 -13.87 -8.90 -6.58
N SER A 24 -12.79 -9.57 -6.96
CA SER A 24 -11.42 -9.11 -6.80
C SER A 24 -10.86 -8.77 -8.17
N VAL A 25 -10.55 -7.49 -8.40
CA VAL A 25 -9.98 -7.01 -9.67
C VAL A 25 -8.45 -7.09 -9.57
N CYS A 26 -7.89 -8.16 -10.14
CA CYS A 26 -6.44 -8.47 -10.14
C CYS A 26 -5.88 -8.51 -11.58
N THR A 27 -6.38 -7.64 -12.46
CA THR A 27 -5.97 -7.55 -13.87
C THR A 27 -4.74 -6.66 -14.02
N HIS A 28 -4.42 -6.18 -15.22
CA HIS A 28 -3.41 -5.13 -15.37
C HIS A 28 -3.96 -3.79 -14.83
N THR A 29 -3.09 -3.00 -14.20
CA THR A 29 -3.39 -1.69 -13.58
C THR A 29 -4.23 -0.77 -14.48
N ASP A 30 -3.92 -0.74 -15.78
CA ASP A 30 -4.60 0.09 -16.79
C ASP A 30 -6.09 -0.25 -16.98
N THR A 31 -6.57 -1.37 -16.43
CA THR A 31 -7.97 -1.83 -16.52
C THR A 31 -8.72 -1.77 -15.19
N HIS A 32 -8.04 -1.56 -14.06
CA HIS A 32 -8.61 -1.69 -12.72
C HIS A 32 -9.83 -0.79 -12.48
N VAL A 33 -9.70 0.51 -12.80
CA VAL A 33 -10.73 1.51 -12.52
C VAL A 33 -12.01 1.24 -13.29
N ASP A 34 -11.91 0.94 -14.58
CA ASP A 34 -13.08 0.68 -15.42
C ASP A 34 -13.81 -0.59 -14.97
N LEU A 35 -13.08 -1.68 -14.72
CA LEU A 35 -13.65 -2.94 -14.22
C LEU A 35 -14.28 -2.79 -12.83
N ALA A 36 -13.64 -2.06 -11.92
CA ALA A 36 -14.19 -1.79 -10.59
C ALA A 36 -15.49 -0.98 -10.65
N ILE A 37 -15.54 0.04 -11.52
CA ILE A 37 -16.76 0.84 -11.74
C ILE A 37 -17.88 -0.02 -12.35
N GLU A 38 -17.57 -0.85 -13.34
CA GLU A 38 -18.54 -1.78 -13.94
C GLU A 38 -19.08 -2.76 -12.90
N ALA A 39 -18.22 -3.29 -12.03
CA ALA A 39 -18.61 -4.19 -10.95
C ALA A 39 -19.55 -3.52 -9.93
N LEU A 40 -19.23 -2.30 -9.49
CA LEU A 40 -20.08 -1.53 -8.59
C LEU A 40 -21.46 -1.28 -9.21
N ARG A 41 -21.50 -0.90 -10.50
CA ARG A 41 -22.75 -0.69 -11.24
C ARG A 41 -23.57 -1.97 -11.43
N ALA A 42 -22.91 -3.11 -11.48
CA ALA A 42 -23.55 -4.43 -11.49
C ALA A 42 -24.01 -4.90 -10.10
N GLY A 43 -23.85 -4.07 -9.06
CA GLY A 43 -24.29 -4.39 -7.70
C GLY A 43 -23.31 -5.27 -6.93
N LYS A 44 -22.04 -5.33 -7.33
CA LYS A 44 -21.02 -6.20 -6.72
C LYS A 44 -20.13 -5.42 -5.74
N HIS A 45 -19.80 -6.03 -4.61
CA HIS A 45 -18.71 -5.55 -3.76
C HIS A 45 -17.37 -5.71 -4.49
N VAL A 46 -16.40 -4.82 -4.26
CA VAL A 46 -15.14 -4.80 -5.01
C VAL A 46 -13.94 -4.75 -4.07
N LEU A 47 -12.99 -5.65 -4.26
CA LEU A 47 -11.59 -5.51 -3.87
C LEU A 47 -10.81 -5.15 -5.14
N VAL A 48 -10.10 -4.03 -5.15
CA VAL A 48 -9.32 -3.57 -6.32
C VAL A 48 -7.83 -3.61 -6.01
N GLU A 49 -7.06 -4.31 -6.84
CA GLU A 49 -5.62 -4.43 -6.65
C GLU A 49 -4.88 -3.10 -6.74
N LYS A 50 -3.75 -3.05 -6.05
CA LYS A 50 -2.81 -1.93 -6.12
C LYS A 50 -1.85 -2.08 -7.30
N PRO A 51 -1.35 -0.97 -7.86
CA PRO A 51 -1.94 0.37 -7.77
C PRO A 51 -3.32 0.37 -8.44
N ILE A 52 -4.27 1.15 -7.92
CA ILE A 52 -5.60 1.29 -8.56
C ILE A 52 -5.45 1.90 -9.96
N ALA A 53 -4.60 2.90 -10.08
CA ALA A 53 -4.20 3.52 -11.33
C ALA A 53 -2.88 4.27 -11.12
N ILE A 54 -2.17 4.56 -12.20
CA ILE A 54 -1.01 5.48 -12.16
C ILE A 54 -1.48 6.93 -12.02
N ASP A 55 -2.53 7.31 -12.77
CA ASP A 55 -3.12 8.64 -12.73
C ASP A 55 -4.02 8.81 -11.48
N PRO A 56 -3.69 9.72 -10.55
CA PRO A 56 -4.52 9.98 -9.37
C PRO A 56 -5.96 10.39 -9.69
N ALA A 57 -6.19 11.02 -10.85
CA ALA A 57 -7.54 11.40 -11.28
C ALA A 57 -8.42 10.17 -11.57
N GLN A 58 -7.84 9.07 -12.06
CA GLN A 58 -8.57 7.81 -12.23
C GLN A 58 -8.91 7.15 -10.90
N VAL A 59 -8.02 7.24 -9.90
CA VAL A 59 -8.31 6.76 -8.54
C VAL A 59 -9.45 7.58 -7.90
N GLN A 60 -9.42 8.91 -8.08
CA GLN A 60 -10.50 9.78 -7.61
C GLN A 60 -11.84 9.46 -8.32
N ARG A 61 -11.81 9.20 -9.62
CA ARG A 61 -13.00 8.77 -10.38
C ARG A 61 -13.63 7.49 -9.79
N LEU A 62 -12.82 6.51 -9.37
CA LEU A 62 -13.32 5.33 -8.67
C LEU A 62 -13.90 5.68 -7.30
N ALA A 63 -13.24 6.55 -6.53
CA ALA A 63 -13.74 7.01 -5.23
C ALA A 63 -15.12 7.66 -5.35
N ASP A 64 -15.28 8.54 -6.34
CA ASP A 64 -16.53 9.25 -6.61
C ASP A 64 -17.63 8.27 -7.03
N GLU A 65 -17.32 7.27 -7.86
CA GLU A 65 -18.30 6.25 -8.23
C GLU A 65 -18.67 5.38 -7.03
N ALA A 66 -17.70 4.87 -6.27
CA ALA A 66 -17.93 4.03 -5.09
C ALA A 66 -18.86 4.71 -4.07
N SER A 67 -18.74 6.03 -3.89
CA SER A 67 -19.60 6.81 -2.99
C SER A 67 -21.09 6.81 -3.35
N LYS A 68 -21.45 6.46 -4.59
CA LYS A 68 -22.84 6.42 -5.08
C LYS A 68 -23.54 5.10 -4.74
N HIS A 69 -22.81 4.10 -4.26
CA HIS A 69 -23.31 2.76 -4.01
C HIS A 69 -23.25 2.42 -2.52
N ALA A 70 -24.24 1.69 -2.03
CA ALA A 70 -24.21 1.10 -0.69
C ALA A 70 -23.44 -0.23 -0.70
N LEU A 71 -22.26 -0.23 -1.34
CA LEU A 71 -21.40 -1.39 -1.55
C LEU A 71 -20.02 -1.15 -0.94
N VAL A 72 -19.33 -2.24 -0.66
CA VAL A 72 -17.93 -2.20 -0.24
C VAL A 72 -17.07 -2.05 -1.48
N CYS A 73 -16.23 -1.03 -1.52
CA CYS A 73 -15.15 -0.88 -2.48
C CYS A 73 -13.86 -0.67 -1.67
N MET A 74 -13.01 -1.69 -1.64
CA MET A 74 -11.81 -1.72 -0.81
C MET A 74 -10.56 -1.75 -1.70
N PRO A 75 -9.56 -0.88 -1.46
CA PRO A 75 -8.27 -1.00 -2.12
C PRO A 75 -7.43 -2.12 -1.48
N ALA A 76 -6.69 -2.88 -2.29
CA ALA A 76 -5.79 -3.94 -1.81
C ALA A 76 -4.47 -3.38 -1.23
N MET A 77 -4.58 -2.51 -0.22
CA MET A 77 -3.44 -1.95 0.53
C MET A 77 -3.01 -2.93 1.63
N CYS A 78 -2.48 -4.09 1.21
CA CYS A 78 -2.32 -5.27 2.07
C CYS A 78 -1.41 -5.06 3.29
N MET A 79 -0.49 -4.08 3.25
CA MET A 79 0.38 -3.76 4.40
C MET A 79 -0.40 -3.34 5.64
N ARG A 80 -1.60 -2.77 5.48
CA ARG A 80 -2.49 -2.42 6.61
C ARG A 80 -3.14 -3.63 7.29
N TYR A 81 -2.94 -4.83 6.73
CA TYR A 81 -3.46 -6.08 7.25
C TYR A 81 -2.36 -7.07 7.64
N TRP A 82 -1.11 -6.81 7.26
CA TRP A 82 0.03 -7.64 7.65
C TRP A 82 0.27 -7.57 9.16
N PRO A 83 0.22 -8.69 9.91
CA PRO A 83 0.14 -8.62 11.38
C PRO A 83 1.26 -7.81 12.05
N ALA A 84 2.50 -7.93 11.57
CA ALA A 84 3.62 -7.12 12.05
C ALA A 84 3.43 -5.62 11.81
N TRP A 85 2.95 -5.24 10.62
CA TRP A 85 2.72 -3.84 10.24
C TRP A 85 1.49 -3.25 10.93
N VAL A 86 0.50 -4.09 11.22
CA VAL A 86 -0.64 -3.73 12.07
C VAL A 86 -0.18 -3.39 13.47
N LYS A 87 0.65 -4.25 14.08
CA LYS A 87 1.23 -3.98 15.40
C LYS A 87 2.11 -2.75 15.41
N LEU A 88 2.92 -2.58 14.36
CA LEU A 88 3.75 -1.40 14.16
C LEU A 88 2.90 -0.12 14.13
N HIS A 89 1.85 -0.09 13.31
CA HIS A 89 0.91 1.04 13.23
C HIS A 89 0.20 1.28 14.57
N GLU A 90 -0.27 0.24 15.27
CA GLU A 90 -0.90 0.36 16.60
C GLU A 90 0.05 1.02 17.61
N MET A 91 1.30 0.55 17.69
CA MET A 91 2.31 1.11 18.61
C MET A 91 2.66 2.57 18.28
N ILE A 92 2.74 2.91 16.98
CA ILE A 92 3.00 4.28 16.50
C ILE A 92 1.83 5.20 16.87
N ARG A 93 0.59 4.81 16.51
CA ARG A 93 -0.61 5.62 16.73
C ARG A 93 -0.95 5.80 18.21
N ALA A 94 -0.63 4.81 19.04
CA ALA A 94 -0.81 4.88 20.49
C ALA A 94 0.30 5.67 21.20
N GLU A 95 1.35 6.09 20.48
CA GLU A 95 2.57 6.68 21.06
C GLU A 95 3.14 5.85 22.23
N GLU A 96 3.06 4.52 22.13
CA GLU A 96 3.41 3.60 23.23
C GLU A 96 4.85 3.86 23.74
N TYR A 97 5.75 4.17 22.81
CA TYR A 97 7.16 4.47 23.07
C TYR A 97 7.51 5.96 22.94
N GLY A 98 6.52 6.84 23.01
CA GLY A 98 6.65 8.27 22.80
C GLY A 98 6.60 8.64 21.33
N ARG A 99 7.05 9.85 21.02
CA ARG A 99 6.96 10.40 19.67
C ARG A 99 7.91 9.69 18.74
N VAL A 100 7.50 9.50 17.49
CA VAL A 100 8.39 9.01 16.43
C VAL A 100 9.36 10.13 16.04
N ARG A 101 10.66 9.81 16.07
CA ARG A 101 11.76 10.70 15.70
C ARG A 101 12.13 10.50 14.24
N SER A 102 12.34 9.25 13.82
CA SER A 102 12.63 8.90 12.44
C SER A 102 12.02 7.57 12.03
N ALA A 103 11.78 7.40 10.73
CA ALA A 103 11.35 6.14 10.15
C ALA A 103 12.05 5.89 8.80
N GLU A 104 12.56 4.67 8.60
CA GLU A 104 13.25 4.25 7.38
C GLU A 104 12.58 2.99 6.84
N PHE A 105 12.25 2.99 5.54
CA PHE A 105 11.55 1.90 4.86
C PHE A 105 12.37 1.44 3.65
N HIS A 106 12.52 0.13 3.49
CA HIS A 106 13.29 -0.44 2.40
C HIS A 106 12.52 -1.59 1.78
N ARG A 107 12.24 -1.48 0.48
CA ARG A 107 11.58 -2.53 -0.29
C ARG A 107 12.29 -2.74 -1.61
N MET A 108 13.06 -3.82 -1.66
CA MET A 108 14.00 -4.06 -2.75
C MET A 108 13.91 -5.51 -3.23
N GLY A 109 13.91 -5.70 -4.53
CA GLY A 109 13.85 -7.01 -5.15
C GLY A 109 14.20 -6.93 -6.63
N SER A 110 14.02 -8.04 -7.33
CA SER A 110 14.07 -8.05 -8.79
C SER A 110 12.71 -7.67 -9.36
N ARG A 111 12.70 -7.08 -10.56
CA ARG A 111 11.47 -6.89 -11.35
C ARG A 111 10.68 -8.21 -11.47
N PRO A 112 9.33 -8.18 -11.43
CA PRO A 112 8.51 -9.39 -11.56
C PRO A 112 8.70 -10.11 -12.89
N GLY A 113 8.92 -11.44 -12.86
CA GLY A 113 9.16 -12.25 -14.06
C GLY A 113 7.92 -12.87 -14.70
N TRP A 114 6.76 -12.82 -14.06
CA TRP A 114 5.54 -13.52 -14.50
C TRP A 114 4.69 -12.74 -15.51
N ALA A 115 4.96 -11.44 -15.69
CA ALA A 115 4.35 -10.58 -16.71
C ALA A 115 5.39 -9.59 -17.25
N GLU A 116 6.48 -10.14 -17.80
CA GLU A 116 7.68 -9.38 -18.15
C GLU A 116 7.38 -8.19 -19.07
N ASP A 117 6.56 -8.40 -20.11
CA ASP A 117 6.22 -7.35 -21.08
C ASP A 117 5.47 -6.17 -20.43
N PHE A 118 4.59 -6.45 -19.46
CA PHE A 118 3.85 -5.41 -18.75
C PHE A 118 4.77 -4.60 -17.83
N TYR A 119 5.59 -5.28 -17.03
CA TYR A 119 6.48 -4.62 -16.09
C TYR A 119 7.73 -3.98 -16.74
N ALA A 120 8.04 -4.34 -17.99
CA ALA A 120 9.06 -3.66 -18.78
C ALA A 120 8.56 -2.31 -19.33
N ASP A 121 7.25 -2.14 -19.47
CA ASP A 121 6.63 -0.90 -19.93
C ASP A 121 6.29 -0.01 -18.73
N GLU A 122 7.19 0.93 -18.41
CA GLU A 122 7.02 1.87 -17.29
C GLU A 122 5.77 2.75 -17.46
N ALA A 123 5.37 3.07 -18.69
CA ALA A 123 4.18 3.88 -18.94
C ALA A 123 2.88 3.14 -18.55
N ARG A 124 2.93 1.80 -18.51
CA ARG A 124 1.79 0.94 -18.14
C ARG A 124 1.85 0.44 -16.70
N SER A 125 3.04 0.08 -16.24
CA SER A 125 3.25 -0.49 -14.89
C SER A 125 3.56 0.56 -13.82
N GLY A 126 4.11 1.72 -14.23
CA GLY A 126 4.62 2.75 -13.33
C GLY A 126 5.97 2.40 -12.67
N GLY A 127 6.62 1.32 -13.08
CA GLY A 127 7.93 0.96 -12.55
C GLY A 127 7.91 0.63 -11.04
N ALA A 128 9.09 0.67 -10.42
CA ALA A 128 9.25 0.40 -8.99
C ALA A 128 8.48 1.40 -8.11
N LEU A 129 8.25 2.63 -8.57
CA LEU A 129 7.50 3.66 -7.84
C LEU A 129 6.05 3.24 -7.56
N TYR A 130 5.32 2.84 -8.60
CA TYR A 130 3.88 2.56 -8.46
C TYR A 130 3.58 1.10 -8.11
N ASP A 131 4.40 0.14 -8.51
CA ASP A 131 4.13 -1.27 -8.18
C ASP A 131 4.69 -1.67 -6.81
N LEU A 132 5.90 -1.23 -6.49
CA LEU A 132 6.63 -1.69 -5.31
C LEU A 132 6.59 -0.66 -4.17
N HIS A 133 7.03 0.56 -4.43
CA HIS A 133 7.20 1.63 -3.42
C HIS A 133 5.87 2.11 -2.82
N ILE A 134 4.76 1.99 -3.57
CA ILE A 134 3.40 2.31 -3.11
C ILE A 134 3.05 1.78 -1.72
N HIS A 135 3.52 0.58 -1.39
CA HIS A 135 3.27 -0.05 -0.09
C HIS A 135 3.84 0.76 1.07
N ASP A 136 5.03 1.31 0.88
CA ASP A 136 5.71 2.09 1.91
C ASP A 136 5.17 3.52 1.94
N THR A 137 4.89 4.14 0.78
CA THR A 137 4.18 5.43 0.70
C THR A 137 2.82 5.37 1.42
N ASP A 138 2.02 4.35 1.13
CA ASP A 138 0.71 4.15 1.77
C ASP A 138 0.83 4.04 3.29
N PHE A 139 1.76 3.20 3.76
CA PHE A 139 1.91 2.96 5.18
C PHE A 139 2.49 4.16 5.94
N ILE A 140 3.39 4.92 5.32
CA ILE A 140 3.90 6.19 5.83
C ILE A 140 2.76 7.17 6.03
N VAL A 141 1.90 7.34 5.01
CA VAL A 141 0.71 8.21 5.11
C VAL A 141 -0.26 7.70 6.16
N HIS A 142 -0.45 6.38 6.26
CA HIS A 142 -1.32 5.76 7.25
C HIS A 142 -0.85 6.04 8.70
N CYS A 143 0.46 5.98 8.95
CA CYS A 143 1.03 6.21 10.27
C CYS A 143 1.09 7.70 10.65
N PHE A 144 1.55 8.54 9.72
CA PHE A 144 1.99 9.91 10.01
C PHE A 144 1.11 11.00 9.38
N GLY A 145 0.12 10.62 8.57
CA GLY A 145 -0.68 11.56 7.79
C GLY A 145 0.05 12.05 6.54
N LEU A 146 -0.51 13.07 5.89
CA LEU A 146 0.08 13.62 4.67
C LEU A 146 1.35 14.43 4.97
N PRO A 147 2.47 14.17 4.28
CA PRO A 147 3.64 15.05 4.35
C PRO A 147 3.32 16.42 3.75
N ARG A 148 4.11 17.43 4.09
CA ARG A 148 4.07 18.75 3.43
C ARG A 148 4.64 18.67 2.01
N SER A 149 5.74 17.95 1.86
CA SER A 149 6.46 17.83 0.59
C SER A 149 7.31 16.56 0.56
N VAL A 150 7.79 16.19 -0.62
CA VAL A 150 8.71 15.06 -0.83
C VAL A 150 9.93 15.49 -1.65
N SER A 151 11.08 14.85 -1.41
CA SER A 151 12.27 14.92 -2.26
C SER A 151 12.63 13.52 -2.71
N THR A 152 12.49 13.25 -4.01
CA THR A 152 12.75 11.93 -4.59
C THR A 152 13.92 11.99 -5.56
N SER A 153 14.81 10.99 -5.48
CA SER A 153 15.92 10.79 -6.40
C SER A 153 15.95 9.34 -6.86
N GLY A 154 16.20 9.12 -8.14
CA GLY A 154 16.18 7.77 -8.72
C GLY A 154 15.67 7.75 -10.15
N ASP A 155 15.25 6.56 -10.57
CA ASP A 155 14.60 6.26 -11.84
C ASP A 155 13.48 5.22 -11.66
N GLY A 156 12.94 4.70 -12.76
CA GLY A 156 11.87 3.70 -12.76
C GLY A 156 12.26 2.33 -12.17
N LEU A 157 13.55 2.08 -11.90
CA LEU A 157 14.05 0.84 -11.29
C LEU A 157 14.45 1.02 -9.84
N HIS A 158 15.01 2.16 -9.45
CA HIS A 158 15.46 2.41 -8.09
C HIS A 158 15.22 3.85 -7.71
N LEU A 159 14.50 4.07 -6.61
CA LEU A 159 14.29 5.41 -6.05
C LEU A 159 14.45 5.46 -4.54
N SER A 160 14.74 6.66 -4.05
CA SER A 160 14.72 7.03 -2.64
C SER A 160 13.93 8.32 -2.45
N THR A 161 12.97 8.30 -1.54
CA THR A 161 12.12 9.45 -1.20
C THR A 161 12.35 9.86 0.25
N ILE A 162 12.55 11.16 0.47
CA ILE A 162 12.46 11.81 1.79
C ILE A 162 11.10 12.49 1.89
N TYR A 163 10.33 12.16 2.94
CA TYR A 163 9.05 12.80 3.24
C TYR A 163 9.25 13.89 4.31
N HIS A 164 8.85 15.12 3.99
CA HIS A 164 9.04 16.27 4.84
C HIS A 164 7.74 16.60 5.59
N TYR A 165 7.78 16.48 6.91
CA TYR A 165 6.69 16.87 7.81
C TYR A 165 7.03 18.15 8.56
N ASP A 166 6.02 18.96 8.92
CA ASP A 166 6.23 20.09 9.80
C ASP A 166 6.26 19.61 11.25
N HIS A 167 7.45 19.32 11.78
CA HIS A 167 7.63 18.72 13.11
C HIS A 167 6.95 19.52 14.24
N ASP A 168 6.96 20.85 14.13
CA ASP A 168 6.42 21.77 15.15
C ASP A 168 4.90 21.98 15.04
N ARG A 169 4.30 21.71 13.86
CA ARG A 169 2.88 22.01 13.59
C ARG A 169 2.03 20.75 13.48
N ASP A 170 2.53 19.75 12.76
CA ASP A 170 1.80 18.53 12.44
C ASP A 170 2.18 17.37 13.37
N GLN A 171 3.08 17.60 14.33
CA GLN A 171 3.66 16.62 15.27
C GLN A 171 4.36 15.41 14.62
N GLY A 172 4.48 15.37 13.29
CA GLY A 172 5.06 14.26 12.53
C GLY A 172 6.55 14.03 12.79
N PRO A 173 7.11 12.90 12.31
CA PRO A 173 8.52 12.56 12.50
C PRO A 173 9.46 13.61 11.92
N VAL A 174 10.66 13.73 12.49
CA VAL A 174 11.71 14.64 12.00
C VAL A 174 12.24 14.17 10.65
N HIS A 175 12.32 12.85 10.45
CA HIS A 175 12.87 12.27 9.23
C HIS A 175 12.09 11.01 8.85
N VAL A 176 11.57 10.96 7.63
CA VAL A 176 11.02 9.73 7.05
C VAL A 176 11.65 9.51 5.69
N LEU A 177 12.22 8.34 5.48
CA LEU A 177 12.85 7.94 4.23
C LEU A 177 12.31 6.58 3.78
N ALA A 178 12.05 6.43 2.48
CA ALA A 178 11.71 5.15 1.89
C ALA A 178 12.53 4.90 0.62
N GLN A 179 12.89 3.63 0.39
CA GLN A 179 13.60 3.17 -0.80
C GLN A 179 12.81 2.05 -1.48
N GLY A 180 12.63 2.17 -2.79
CA GLY A 180 11.98 1.17 -3.64
C GLY A 180 12.91 0.74 -4.77
N ALA A 181 13.10 -0.57 -4.98
CA ALA A 181 14.02 -1.05 -6.02
C ALA A 181 13.62 -2.37 -6.70
N TRP A 182 13.89 -2.43 -8.01
CA TRP A 182 13.77 -3.57 -8.93
C TRP A 182 15.09 -3.98 -9.60
N ASP A 183 16.17 -3.27 -9.29
CA ASP A 183 17.51 -3.47 -9.87
C ASP A 183 18.31 -4.62 -9.21
N HIS A 184 17.75 -5.28 -8.19
CA HIS A 184 18.40 -6.44 -7.58
C HIS A 184 18.34 -7.66 -8.51
N GLN A 185 19.39 -8.46 -8.47
CA GLN A 185 19.39 -9.79 -9.07
C GLN A 185 18.48 -10.73 -8.26
N ALA A 186 17.71 -11.59 -8.95
CA ALA A 186 16.73 -12.47 -8.31
C ALA A 186 17.32 -13.37 -7.21
N SER A 187 18.60 -13.74 -7.31
CA SER A 187 19.31 -14.55 -6.31
C SER A 187 19.53 -13.84 -4.96
N VAL A 188 19.42 -12.51 -4.91
CA VAL A 188 19.45 -11.73 -3.66
C VAL A 188 18.17 -11.91 -2.84
N GLY A 189 17.08 -12.29 -3.50
CA GLY A 189 15.75 -12.38 -2.90
C GLY A 189 15.11 -11.03 -2.64
N PHE A 190 13.85 -11.08 -2.20
CA PHE A 190 13.08 -9.90 -1.82
C PHE A 190 13.45 -9.43 -0.39
N ARG A 191 13.59 -8.12 -0.21
CA ARG A 191 13.88 -7.48 1.07
C ARG A 191 12.77 -6.47 1.37
N MET A 192 12.19 -6.60 2.57
CA MET A 192 11.21 -5.66 3.10
C MET A 192 11.57 -5.39 4.55
N ARG A 193 11.96 -4.15 4.85
CA ARG A 193 12.43 -3.73 6.16
C ARG A 193 11.86 -2.37 6.54
N CYS A 194 11.64 -2.18 7.83
CA CYS A 194 11.24 -0.91 8.38
C CYS A 194 11.90 -0.70 9.75
N THR A 195 12.51 0.46 9.97
CA THR A 195 13.02 0.87 11.27
C THR A 195 12.32 2.14 11.69
N VAL A 196 11.63 2.13 12.84
CA VAL A 196 10.96 3.30 13.40
C VAL A 196 11.56 3.60 14.77
N VAL A 197 12.19 4.77 14.89
CA VAL A 197 12.81 5.22 16.13
C VAL A 197 11.85 6.14 16.87
N CYS A 198 11.43 5.72 18.06
CA CYS A 198 10.61 6.48 19.00
C CYS A 198 11.49 7.03 20.14
N ASP A 199 10.96 7.94 20.96
CA ASP A 199 11.68 8.51 22.10
C ASP A 199 12.27 7.46 23.06
N ARG A 200 11.58 6.33 23.23
CA ARG A 200 11.93 5.30 24.23
C ARG A 200 12.19 3.91 23.66
N ALA A 201 12.05 3.72 22.34
CA ALA A 201 12.26 2.41 21.71
C ALA A 201 12.57 2.55 20.22
N THR A 202 13.16 1.49 19.66
CA THR A 202 13.23 1.29 18.20
C THR A 202 12.39 0.09 17.83
N LEU A 203 11.47 0.26 16.88
CA LEU A 203 10.67 -0.79 16.28
C LEU A 203 11.39 -1.22 14.99
N ASP A 204 11.84 -2.47 14.92
CA ASP A 204 12.65 -3.00 13.82
C ASP A 204 11.92 -4.18 13.19
N PHE A 205 11.50 -4.00 11.94
CA PHE A 205 10.85 -5.00 11.12
C PHE A 205 11.77 -5.49 9.99
N ASP A 206 11.83 -6.81 9.80
CA ASP A 206 12.51 -7.43 8.66
C ASP A 206 11.84 -8.76 8.29
N ILE A 207 11.30 -8.83 7.07
CA ILE A 207 10.56 -10.00 6.58
C ILE A 207 11.39 -11.28 6.57
N SER A 208 12.73 -11.18 6.49
CA SER A 208 13.59 -12.36 6.42
C SER A 208 13.87 -13.01 7.78
N ARG A 209 13.44 -12.39 8.89
CA ARG A 209 13.65 -12.93 10.24
C ARG A 209 12.50 -13.85 10.64
N GLU A 210 12.80 -14.81 11.51
CA GLU A 210 11.77 -15.62 12.18
C GLU A 210 10.89 -14.72 13.05
N ASP A 211 11.53 -13.95 13.94
CA ASP A 211 10.92 -12.84 14.67
C ASP A 211 10.91 -11.58 13.79
N GLN A 212 9.84 -11.42 13.01
CA GLN A 212 9.76 -10.38 11.99
C GLN A 212 9.75 -8.96 12.56
N LEU A 213 9.23 -8.77 13.78
CA LEU A 213 9.14 -7.46 14.44
C LEU A 213 9.76 -7.54 15.83
N ILE A 214 10.75 -6.69 16.10
CA ILE A 214 11.46 -6.62 17.36
C ILE A 214 11.35 -5.20 17.92
N VAL A 215 11.12 -5.10 19.23
CA VAL A 215 11.16 -3.84 19.96
C VAL A 215 12.44 -3.77 20.78
N HIS A 216 13.28 -2.79 20.49
CA HIS A 216 14.54 -2.54 21.20
C HIS A 216 14.35 -1.41 22.24
N ARG A 217 14.68 -1.66 23.51
CA ARG A 217 14.56 -0.70 24.62
C ARG A 217 15.76 -0.81 25.56
N GLY A 218 16.56 0.25 25.64
CA GLY A 218 17.81 0.22 26.41
C GLY A 218 18.73 -0.89 25.89
N GLU A 219 19.04 -1.88 26.72
CA GLU A 219 19.87 -3.04 26.36
C GLU A 219 19.03 -4.29 26.00
N GLU A 220 17.70 -4.20 26.06
CA GLU A 220 16.79 -5.32 25.79
C GLU A 220 16.24 -5.28 24.35
N SER A 221 16.05 -6.47 23.78
CA SER A 221 15.40 -6.67 22.47
C SER A 221 14.33 -7.75 22.64
N VAL A 222 13.08 -7.40 22.37
CA VAL A 222 11.93 -8.26 22.61
C VAL A 222 11.18 -8.49 21.31
N PRO A 223 11.11 -9.73 20.79
CA PRO A 223 10.22 -10.07 19.69
C PRO A 223 8.76 -9.76 20.00
N VAL A 224 8.05 -9.27 19.00
CA VAL A 224 6.59 -9.11 19.05
C VAL A 224 5.96 -10.34 18.42
N ASP A 225 5.07 -11.00 19.15
CA ASP A 225 4.24 -12.07 18.56
C ASP A 225 3.24 -11.45 17.58
N VAL A 226 3.40 -11.81 16.31
CA VAL A 226 2.57 -11.34 15.19
C VAL A 226 1.64 -12.45 14.68
N GLY A 227 1.63 -13.62 15.33
CA GLY A 227 0.83 -14.78 14.91
C GLY A 227 1.28 -15.38 13.57
N SER A 228 0.41 -16.21 12.99
CA SER A 228 0.72 -17.02 11.80
C SER A 228 -0.10 -16.68 10.56
N LEU A 229 -0.99 -15.69 10.64
CA LEU A 229 -1.84 -15.30 9.50
C LEU A 229 -1.05 -14.43 8.52
N SER A 230 -1.36 -14.56 7.24
CA SER A 230 -0.83 -13.64 6.22
C SER A 230 -1.59 -12.32 6.23
N GLY A 231 -1.00 -11.28 5.61
CA GLY A 231 -1.72 -10.02 5.38
C GLY A 231 -2.99 -10.21 4.54
N TYR A 232 -2.97 -11.14 3.58
CA TYR A 232 -4.12 -11.44 2.72
C TYR A 232 -5.28 -12.08 3.49
N ASP A 233 -4.99 -12.92 4.49
CA ASP A 233 -6.03 -13.47 5.38
C ASP A 233 -6.77 -12.34 6.13
N GLY A 234 -6.01 -11.35 6.60
CA GLY A 234 -6.57 -10.17 7.28
C GLY A 234 -7.39 -9.29 6.34
N GLU A 235 -6.90 -9.06 5.13
CA GLU A 235 -7.54 -8.23 4.12
C GLU A 235 -8.87 -8.82 3.65
N VAL A 236 -8.89 -10.10 3.28
CA VAL A 236 -10.13 -10.79 2.86
C VAL A 236 -11.14 -10.82 4.00
N ARG A 237 -10.71 -11.10 5.24
CA ARG A 237 -11.61 -11.06 6.41
C ARG A 237 -12.19 -9.67 6.63
N ALA A 238 -11.37 -8.62 6.54
CA ALA A 238 -11.83 -7.24 6.68
C ALA A 238 -12.91 -6.89 5.64
N MET A 239 -12.72 -7.30 4.38
CA MET A 239 -13.73 -7.14 3.34
C MET A 239 -15.03 -7.88 3.68
N LEU A 240 -14.94 -9.15 4.06
CA LEU A 240 -16.12 -9.97 4.39
C LEU A 240 -16.88 -9.42 5.61
N GLU A 241 -16.17 -8.96 6.63
CA GLU A 241 -16.78 -8.32 7.80
C GLU A 241 -17.46 -7.00 7.42
N ALA A 242 -16.86 -6.21 6.54
CA ALA A 242 -17.46 -4.98 6.04
C ALA A 242 -18.73 -5.25 5.22
N ILE A 243 -18.73 -6.29 4.37
CA ILE A 243 -19.91 -6.75 3.64
C ILE A 243 -21.01 -7.19 4.62
N ALA A 244 -20.63 -7.86 5.71
CA ALA A 244 -21.55 -8.28 6.78
C ALA A 244 -22.05 -7.11 7.66
N GLY A 245 -21.64 -5.86 7.38
CA GLY A 245 -22.11 -4.65 8.05
C GLY A 245 -21.14 -4.05 9.06
N ASN A 246 -19.96 -4.63 9.28
CA ASN A 246 -18.91 -4.06 10.12
C ASN A 246 -17.93 -3.21 9.29
N ALA A 247 -18.38 -2.02 8.86
CA ALA A 247 -17.55 -1.13 8.05
C ALA A 247 -16.19 -0.76 8.69
N ASN A 248 -16.09 -0.80 10.03
CA ASN A 248 -14.86 -0.52 10.77
C ASN A 248 -13.79 -1.62 10.63
N ALA A 249 -14.13 -2.77 10.05
CA ALA A 249 -13.16 -3.82 9.77
C ALA A 249 -12.14 -3.40 8.68
N MET A 250 -12.56 -2.53 7.75
CA MET A 250 -11.66 -2.00 6.73
C MET A 250 -10.69 -0.99 7.32
N ARG A 251 -9.41 -1.20 7.05
CA ARG A 251 -8.32 -0.28 7.43
C ARG A 251 -7.87 0.62 6.30
N ALA A 252 -8.44 0.44 5.11
CA ALA A 252 -8.17 1.25 3.93
C ALA A 252 -9.49 1.59 3.22
N SER A 253 -9.65 2.85 2.84
CA SER A 253 -10.72 3.32 1.95
C SER A 253 -10.18 3.68 0.57
N ILE A 254 -11.03 3.73 -0.47
CA ILE A 254 -10.62 4.26 -1.77
C ILE A 254 -10.17 5.73 -1.66
N GLY A 255 -10.71 6.49 -0.70
CA GLY A 255 -10.24 7.84 -0.39
C GLY A 255 -8.78 7.86 0.09
N ASP A 256 -8.39 6.88 0.91
CA ASP A 256 -6.99 6.73 1.35
C ASP A 256 -6.09 6.37 0.16
N ALA A 257 -6.55 5.46 -0.71
CA ALA A 257 -5.81 5.11 -1.92
C ALA A 257 -5.66 6.31 -2.87
N ALA A 258 -6.66 7.18 -2.97
CA ALA A 258 -6.57 8.43 -3.73
C ALA A 258 -5.57 9.42 -3.11
N GLN A 259 -5.47 9.48 -1.78
CA GLN A 259 -4.43 10.24 -1.09
C GLN A 259 -3.03 9.70 -1.42
N THR A 260 -2.82 8.39 -1.25
CA THR A 260 -1.56 7.71 -1.58
C THR A 260 -1.16 7.95 -3.05
N ALA A 261 -2.11 7.86 -3.99
CA ALA A 261 -1.85 8.13 -5.41
C ALA A 261 -1.35 9.56 -5.66
N ARG A 262 -1.91 10.58 -4.98
CA ARG A 262 -1.42 11.95 -5.09
C ARG A 262 0.00 12.12 -4.53
N VAL A 263 0.33 11.42 -3.44
CA VAL A 263 1.69 11.42 -2.90
C VAL A 263 2.66 10.81 -3.91
N LEU A 264 2.35 9.64 -4.47
CA LEU A 264 3.16 8.98 -5.50
C LEU A 264 3.36 9.86 -6.74
N ASP A 265 2.32 10.56 -7.20
CA ASP A 265 2.45 11.49 -8.32
C ASP A 265 3.38 12.67 -7.97
N THR A 266 3.33 13.15 -6.73
CA THR A 266 4.24 14.18 -6.24
C THR A 266 5.68 13.67 -6.16
N GLU A 267 5.90 12.42 -5.73
CA GLU A 267 7.20 11.75 -5.76
C GLU A 267 7.74 11.62 -7.20
N ARG A 268 6.89 11.22 -8.15
CA ARG A 268 7.21 11.16 -9.58
C ARG A 268 7.64 12.53 -10.11
N VAL A 269 6.89 13.59 -9.81
CA VAL A 269 7.21 14.97 -10.21
C VAL A 269 8.54 15.43 -9.58
N SER A 270 8.76 15.12 -8.30
CA SER A 270 10.01 15.43 -7.61
C SER A 270 11.21 14.75 -8.28
N MET A 271 11.08 13.46 -8.59
CA MET A 271 12.10 12.66 -9.26
C MET A 271 12.44 13.19 -10.66
N GLN A 272 11.43 13.52 -11.47
CA GLN A 272 11.62 14.03 -12.82
C GLN A 272 12.29 15.40 -12.85
N ASN A 273 11.95 16.27 -11.90
CA ASN A 273 12.48 17.63 -11.84
C ASN A 273 13.78 17.76 -11.03
N GLY A 274 14.14 16.72 -10.26
CA GLY A 274 15.29 16.73 -9.35
C GLY A 274 15.15 17.75 -8.21
N GLN A 275 13.91 18.07 -7.81
CA GLN A 275 13.59 19.12 -6.82
C GLN A 275 12.51 18.65 -5.85
N THR A 276 12.48 19.25 -4.66
CA THR A 276 11.39 19.02 -3.69
C THR A 276 10.04 19.45 -4.27
N ALA A 277 9.03 18.59 -4.19
CA ALA A 277 7.68 18.87 -4.64
C ALA A 277 6.69 18.91 -3.44
N THR A 278 5.79 19.88 -3.43
CA THR A 278 4.80 20.08 -2.35
C THR A 278 3.55 19.26 -2.64
N ILE A 279 2.98 18.66 -1.60
CA ILE A 279 1.73 17.90 -1.71
C ILE A 279 0.55 18.87 -1.50
N GLU A 280 -0.38 18.89 -2.45
CA GLU A 280 -1.61 19.67 -2.31
C GLU A 280 -2.52 19.03 -1.24
N ARG A 281 -2.94 19.83 -0.25
CA ARG A 281 -3.80 19.42 0.86
C ARG A 281 -5.28 19.57 0.55
#